data_AF-A0A3D3VPL0-F1
#
_entry.id   AF-A0A3D3VPL0-F1
#
_cell.length_a   1.000
_cell.length_b   1.000
_cell.length_c   1.000
_cell.angle_alpha   90.00
_cell.angle_beta   90.00
_cell.angle_gamma   90.00
#
_symmetry.space_group_name_H-M   'P 1'
#
loop_
_entity.id
_entity.type
_entity.pdbx_description
1 polymer ?
#
loop_
_entity_poly.entity_id
_entity_poly.type
_entity_poly.pdbx_seq_one_letter_code
_entity_poly.pdbx_strand_id
1 'polypeptide(L)'
;SPIDVLREIHQKVKKSDPRFGVWFDSGVRSATDVLIAYSQGAEFVGIGRPVIYACVDNGRGGVRQVLQSILYTLRDQARLCGLTSLPQLHDKKRPATVRFETSTR
;
A
#
# COMPACT_ATOMS: atom_id res chain seq x y z
N SER A 1 4.06 8.75 13.42
CA SER A 1 2.90 8.75 12.49
C SER A 1 2.14 7.43 12.65
N PRO A 2 0.81 7.36 12.42
CA PRO A 2 0.06 6.10 12.53
C PRO A 2 0.66 4.91 11.75
N ILE A 3 1.34 5.17 10.63
CA ILE A 3 2.03 4.16 9.82
C ILE A 3 3.18 3.45 10.55
N ASP A 4 3.83 4.12 11.51
CA ASP A 4 5.03 3.62 12.17
C ASP A 4 4.73 2.48 13.17
N VAL A 5 3.50 2.43 13.69
CA VAL A 5 3.04 1.41 14.64
C VAL A 5 2.30 0.25 13.98
N LEU A 6 1.95 0.37 12.69
CA LEU A 6 1.11 -0.58 11.97
C LEU A 6 1.70 -2.00 11.97
N ARG A 7 3.02 -2.12 11.80
CA ARG A 7 3.72 -3.41 11.79
C ARG A 7 3.65 -4.13 13.13
N GLU A 8 3.84 -3.40 14.23
CA GLU A 8 3.73 -3.97 15.57
C GLU A 8 2.31 -4.46 15.82
N ILE A 9 1.30 -3.66 15.46
CA ILE A 9 -0.11 -4.03 15.57
C ILE A 9 -0.40 -5.29 14.74
N HIS A 10 0.02 -5.32 13.46
CA HIS A 10 -0.17 -6.46 12.59
C HIS A 10 0.40 -7.74 13.21
N GLN A 11 1.64 -7.70 13.71
CA GLN A 11 2.29 -8.86 14.32
C GLN A 11 1.55 -9.36 15.56
N LYS A 12 1.13 -8.45 16.45
CA LYS A 12 0.38 -8.79 17.67
C LYS A 12 -0.99 -9.38 17.34
N VAL A 13 -1.72 -8.75 16.43
CA VAL A 13 -3.05 -9.19 15.99
C VAL A 13 -2.96 -10.56 15.33
N LYS A 14 -2.06 -10.75 14.34
CA LYS A 14 -1.93 -12.05 13.64
C LYS A 14 -1.43 -13.18 14.53
N LYS A 15 -0.68 -12.88 15.60
CA LYS A 15 -0.32 -13.86 16.62
C LYS A 15 -1.52 -14.29 17.47
N SER A 16 -2.46 -13.37 17.73
CA SER A 16 -3.66 -13.63 18.54
C SER A 16 -4.78 -14.29 17.75
N ASP A 17 -5.09 -13.76 16.57
CA ASP A 17 -6.06 -14.32 15.62
C ASP A 17 -5.59 -14.06 14.18
N PRO A 18 -5.10 -15.09 13.47
CA PRO A 18 -4.66 -14.96 12.08
C PRO A 18 -5.74 -14.45 11.13
N ARG A 19 -7.03 -14.64 11.47
CA ARG A 19 -8.18 -14.26 10.64
C ARG A 19 -8.62 -12.82 10.86
N PHE A 20 -8.17 -12.16 11.93
CA PHE A 20 -8.53 -10.77 12.19
C PHE A 20 -7.85 -9.86 11.17
N GLY A 21 -8.65 -9.07 10.45
CA GLY A 21 -8.16 -8.17 9.41
C GLY A 21 -7.54 -6.90 9.98
N VAL A 22 -6.38 -6.50 9.46
CA VAL A 22 -5.69 -5.27 9.83
C VAL A 22 -5.83 -4.24 8.72
N TRP A 23 -6.55 -3.16 8.98
CA TRP A 23 -6.81 -2.10 8.00
C TRP A 23 -6.04 -0.84 8.37
N PHE A 24 -5.65 -0.06 7.37
CA PHE A 24 -4.98 1.22 7.56
C PHE A 24 -5.67 2.33 6.78
N ASP A 25 -5.90 3.46 7.45
CA ASP A 25 -6.14 4.74 6.80
C ASP A 25 -5.21 5.78 7.45
N SER A 26 -5.42 7.07 7.22
CA SER A 26 -4.61 8.19 7.75
C SER A 26 -3.47 8.64 6.83
N GLY A 27 -3.84 9.49 5.88
CA GLY A 27 -2.86 10.24 5.08
C GLY A 27 -2.52 9.66 3.72
N VAL A 28 -3.15 8.56 3.30
CA VAL A 28 -2.91 7.92 1.98
C VAL A 28 -3.30 8.87 0.84
N ARG A 29 -2.34 9.24 -0.03
CA ARG A 29 -2.56 10.11 -1.20
C ARG A 29 -2.07 9.51 -2.51
N SER A 30 -1.20 8.51 -2.45
CA SER A 30 -0.50 7.96 -3.60
C SER A 30 -0.45 6.43 -3.56
N ALA A 31 -0.05 5.83 -4.69
CA ALA A 31 0.24 4.41 -4.77
C ALA A 31 1.40 3.99 -3.84
N THR A 32 2.40 4.84 -3.65
CA THR A 32 3.54 4.58 -2.76
C THR A 32 3.07 4.44 -1.32
N ASP A 33 2.15 5.30 -0.86
CA ASP A 33 1.57 5.19 0.49
C ASP A 33 0.86 3.86 0.69
N VAL A 34 0.13 3.39 -0.33
CA VAL A 34 -0.53 2.08 -0.31
C VAL A 34 0.49 0.95 -0.20
N LEU A 35 1.56 0.97 -1.00
CA LEU A 35 2.62 -0.04 -0.96
C LEU A 35 3.33 -0.05 0.39
N ILE A 36 3.64 1.12 0.96
CA ILE A 36 4.25 1.24 2.28
C ILE A 36 3.31 0.66 3.33
N ALA A 37 2.03 1.04 3.36
CA ALA A 37 1.06 0.50 4.31
C ALA A 37 0.93 -1.03 4.21
N TYR A 38 0.87 -1.58 2.98
CA TYR A 38 0.84 -3.02 2.76
C TYR A 38 2.14 -3.69 3.25
N SER A 39 3.31 -3.09 3.03
CA SER A 39 4.60 -3.59 3.54
C SER A 39 4.72 -3.54 5.08
N GLN A 40 3.88 -2.74 5.73
CA GLN A 40 3.76 -2.69 7.19
C GLN A 40 2.69 -3.66 7.71
N GLY A 41 1.98 -4.40 6.86
CA GLY A 41 1.01 -5.42 7.27
C GLY A 41 -0.45 -5.00 7.16
N ALA A 42 -0.78 -3.89 6.48
CA ALA A 42 -2.16 -3.62 6.13
C ALA A 42 -2.68 -4.66 5.12
N GLU A 43 -3.89 -5.16 5.35
CA GLU A 43 -4.62 -6.01 4.40
C GLU A 43 -5.60 -5.19 3.55
N PHE A 44 -5.99 -4.01 4.05
CA PHE A 44 -6.81 -3.02 3.36
C PHE A 44 -6.28 -1.61 3.64
N VAL A 45 -6.30 -0.75 2.62
CA VAL A 45 -5.83 0.64 2.72
C VAL A 45 -6.93 1.60 2.27
N GLY A 46 -7.41 2.42 3.19
CA GLY A 46 -8.48 3.41 2.96
C GLY A 46 -7.96 4.75 2.46
N ILE A 47 -8.75 5.41 1.60
CA ILE A 47 -8.46 6.75 1.05
C ILE A 47 -9.63 7.67 1.41
N GLY A 48 -9.40 8.61 2.32
CA GLY A 48 -10.43 9.56 2.78
C GLY A 48 -10.51 10.82 1.93
N ARG A 49 -9.87 11.90 2.40
CA ARG A 49 -9.97 13.26 1.82
C ARG A 49 -9.84 13.34 0.28
N PRO A 50 -8.89 12.65 -0.39
CA PRO A 50 -8.80 12.70 -1.85
C PRO A 50 -10.09 12.27 -2.56
N VAL A 51 -10.77 11.23 -2.06
CA VAL A 51 -12.03 10.75 -2.64
C VAL A 51 -13.15 11.77 -2.41
N ILE A 52 -13.21 12.37 -1.22
CA ILE A 52 -14.20 13.41 -0.89
C ILE A 52 -14.01 14.64 -1.78
N TYR A 53 -12.77 15.12 -1.92
CA TYR A 53 -12.47 16.29 -2.75
C TYR A 53 -12.81 16.05 -4.22
N ALA A 54 -12.48 14.87 -4.74
CA ALA A 54 -12.84 14.51 -6.11
C ALA A 54 -14.36 14.36 -6.31
N CYS A 55 -15.08 13.94 -5.28
CA CYS A 55 -16.55 13.91 -5.28
C CYS A 55 -17.15 15.32 -5.34
N VAL A 56 -16.59 16.27 -4.59
CA VAL A 56 -17.05 17.67 -4.63
C VAL A 56 -16.76 18.31 -5.97
N ASP A 57 -15.60 18.03 -6.56
CA ASP A 57 -15.16 18.59 -7.84
C ASP A 57 -15.99 18.09 -9.04
N ASN A 58 -16.18 16.77 -9.16
CA ASN A 58 -16.82 16.17 -10.34
C ASN A 58 -17.66 14.91 -10.01
N GLY A 59 -18.23 14.85 -8.80
CA GLY A 59 -19.09 13.77 -8.36
C GLY A 59 -18.47 12.39 -8.57
N ARG A 60 -19.28 11.48 -9.13
CA ARG A 60 -18.85 10.12 -9.45
C ARG A 60 -17.68 10.08 -10.45
N GLY A 61 -17.62 11.04 -11.37
CA GLY A 61 -16.56 11.14 -12.38
C GLY A 61 -15.19 11.39 -11.73
N GLY A 62 -15.13 12.38 -10.83
CA GLY A 62 -13.91 12.70 -10.09
C GLY A 62 -13.46 11.57 -9.18
N VAL A 63 -14.39 10.96 -8.42
CA VAL A 63 -14.09 9.78 -7.59
C VAL A 63 -13.48 8.65 -8.42
N ARG A 64 -14.08 8.35 -9.57
CA ARG A 64 -13.56 7.31 -10.48
C ARG A 64 -12.16 7.66 -10.97
N GLN A 65 -11.93 8.90 -11.38
CA GLN A 65 -10.63 9.35 -11.90
C GLN A 65 -9.51 9.21 -10.87
N VAL A 66 -9.73 9.67 -9.63
CA VAL A 66 -8.73 9.57 -8.54
C VAL A 66 -8.43 8.11 -8.22
N LEU A 67 -9.45 7.28 -8.05
CA LEU A 67 -9.25 5.86 -7.73
C LEU A 67 -8.54 5.12 -8.88
N GLN A 68 -8.91 5.39 -10.13
CA GLN A 68 -8.25 4.78 -11.29
C GLN A 68 -6.78 5.21 -11.42
N SER A 69 -6.47 6.49 -11.18
CA SER A 69 -5.10 7.01 -11.21
C SER A 69 -4.20 6.32 -10.17
N ILE A 70 -4.70 6.18 -8.94
CA ILE A 70 -3.98 5.48 -7.88
C ILE A 70 -3.80 4.00 -8.22
N LEU A 71 -4.85 3.32 -8.70
CA LEU A 71 -4.78 1.91 -9.08
C LEU A 71 -3.82 1.65 -10.26
N TYR A 72 -3.80 2.55 -11.25
CA TYR A 72 -2.88 2.46 -12.38
C TYR A 72 -1.42 2.58 -11.89
N THR A 73 -1.12 3.63 -11.14
CA THR A 73 0.22 3.87 -10.59
C THR A 73 0.65 2.76 -9.63
N LEU A 74 -0.28 2.21 -8.83
CA LEU A 74 -0.02 1.10 -7.92
C LEU A 74 0.41 -0.16 -8.65
N ARG A 75 -0.22 -0.47 -9.79
CA ARG A 75 0.17 -1.62 -10.62
C ARG A 75 1.58 -1.45 -11.17
N ASP A 76 1.91 -0.26 -11.67
CA ASP A 76 3.22 0.00 -12.24
C ASP A 76 4.32 -0.01 -11.18
N GLN A 77 4.10 0.64 -10.03
CA GLN A 77 5.05 0.62 -8.92
C GLN A 77 5.22 -0.79 -8.34
N ALA A 78 4.14 -1.56 -8.20
CA ALA A 78 4.24 -2.95 -7.76
C ALA A 78 5.12 -3.77 -8.71
N ARG A 79 4.96 -3.61 -10.04
CA ARG A 79 5.80 -4.27 -11.04
C ARG A 79 7.27 -3.84 -10.95
N LEU A 80 7.54 -2.55 -10.73
CA LEU A 80 8.90 -2.05 -10.52
C LEU A 80 9.54 -2.64 -9.25
N CYS A 81 8.75 -2.93 -8.23
CA CYS A 81 9.19 -3.65 -7.03
C CYS A 81 9.26 -5.19 -7.22
N GLY A 82 9.06 -5.70 -8.43
CA GLY A 82 9.07 -7.15 -8.72
C GLY A 82 7.87 -7.90 -8.14
N LEU A 83 6.76 -7.21 -7.86
CA LEU A 83 5.55 -7.81 -7.30
C LEU A 83 4.57 -8.18 -8.42
N THR A 84 4.03 -9.39 -8.33
CA THR A 84 2.91 -9.87 -9.16
C THR A 84 1.58 -9.83 -8.40
N SER A 85 1.61 -9.67 -7.08
CA SER A 85 0.44 -9.38 -6.25
C SER A 85 0.86 -8.68 -4.95
N LEU A 86 -0.04 -7.94 -4.28
CA LEU A 86 0.30 -7.23 -3.04
C LEU A 86 0.57 -8.13 -1.81
N PRO A 87 -0.14 -9.27 -1.60
CA PRO A 87 0.10 -10.16 -0.45
C PRO A 87 1.54 -10.67 -0.34
N GLN A 88 2.26 -10.64 -1.44
CA GLN A 88 3.69 -10.90 -1.52
C GLN A 88 4.54 -10.03 -0.57
N LEU A 89 4.09 -8.82 -0.25
CA LEU A 89 4.76 -7.94 0.70
C LEU A 89 4.67 -8.44 2.15
N HIS A 90 3.76 -9.37 2.46
CA HIS A 90 3.68 -10.02 3.77
C HIS A 90 4.63 -11.23 3.88
N ASP A 91 5.26 -11.66 2.79
CA ASP A 91 6.14 -12.82 2.80
C ASP A 91 7.54 -12.46 3.31
N LYS A 92 7.91 -13.03 4.47
CA LYS A 92 9.20 -12.84 5.13
C LYS A 92 10.38 -13.44 4.35
N LYS A 93 10.14 -14.26 3.32
CA LYS A 93 11.20 -14.97 2.57
C LYS A 93 11.80 -14.14 1.43
N ARG A 94 11.28 -12.94 1.15
CA ARG A 94 11.85 -12.09 0.10
C ARG A 94 13.05 -11.33 0.63
N PRO A 95 14.24 -11.48 0.01
CA PRO A 95 15.34 -10.60 0.33
C PRO A 95 14.94 -9.17 -0.06
N ALA A 96 14.97 -8.25 0.90
CA ALA A 96 14.82 -6.81 0.66
C ALA A 96 16.02 -6.20 -0.10
N THR A 97 16.93 -7.04 -0.59
CA THR A 97 18.22 -6.63 -1.14
C THR A 97 18.21 -6.73 -2.66
N VAL A 98 17.89 -5.62 -3.32
CA VAL A 98 18.33 -5.41 -4.71
C VAL A 98 19.81 -5.04 -4.63
N ARG A 99 20.70 -5.96 -5.00
CA ARG A 99 22.13 -5.63 -5.15
C ARG A 99 22.29 -4.92 -6.48
N PHE A 100 22.63 -3.64 -6.43
CA PHE A 100 23.08 -2.91 -7.61
C PHE A 100 24.55 -3.23 -7.83
N GLU A 101 24.85 -4.15 -8.74
CA GLU A 101 26.21 -4.30 -9.26
C GLU A 101 26.40 -3.26 -10.36
N THR A 102 27.15 -2.20 -10.06
CA THR A 102 27.59 -1.25 -11.07
C THR A 102 28.71 -1.91 -11.87
N SER A 103 28.40 -2.32 -13.09
CA SER A 103 29.43 -2.68 -14.07
C SER A 103 30.20 -1.41 -14.42
N THR A 104 31.29 -1.16 -13.70
CA THR A 104 32.30 -0.19 -14.10
C THR A 104 33.09 -0.88 -15.21
N ARG A 105 32.88 -0.46 -16.45
CA ARG A 105 33.87 -0.62 -17.51
C ARG A 105 34.89 0.51 -17.41
#